data_AF-A0A969SYQ4-F1
#
_entry.id   AF-A0A969SYQ4-F1
#
_cell.length_a   1.000
_cell.length_b   1.000
_cell.length_c   1.000
_cell.angle_alpha   90.00
_cell.angle_beta   90.00
_cell.angle_gamma   90.00
#
_symmetry.space_group_name_H-M   'P 1'
#
loop_
_entity.id
_entity.type
_entity.pdbx_description
1 polymer ?
#
loop_
_entity_poly.entity_id
_entity_poly.type
_entity_poly.pdbx_seq_one_letter_code
_entity_poly.pdbx_strand_id
1 'polypeptide(L)'
;MTTTIAGSVFQDFNANGIVDAGEGLPNVTVFLDENGDGLPSGVEQITLTDANGFGAFDFNGLPAGTFGLNIVTPPGFTQSALLPQSFTIDGVADGIPALFNVPIVSSGIPPIAPPPNIFLTGNVQGVAFVDNNADGVYDPTTEPTLPGVTVGLDLNNDGEISGSEPTDITNEAGFYAIQQVFPSEFIKQVLNPSGFDSTTDNPQVIGVTAGVTTFSPEGLVIPDSVYGFVIEDLNGNGFPDPNEPGIEGIEVLLDDGSSTTTDSDGFYVFDGLDTEVGGGNDPQNPFDQFVNDNPGDFDELFSGFTVEVSPSTDAFLITSPVPPAVDTPGVFGVGIGPGESAQVNFTLVLAPPGGIGLIPNSIGGLVFEDFNANGFLDFDPITGAGDNPISGAELFLDLDFDGEKGDDEPVTTTDSFGNFVFFNVPPSLVDP
;
A
#
# COMPACT_ATOMS: atom_id res chain seq x y z
N MET A 1 3.75 26.98 40.45
CA MET A 1 4.09 27.42 39.08
C MET A 1 5.56 27.07 38.92
N THR A 2 5.84 25.97 38.25
CA THR A 2 7.12 25.26 38.35
C THR A 2 7.81 25.29 37.00
N THR A 3 9.06 25.72 37.00
CA THR A 3 9.92 25.71 35.81
C THR A 3 10.83 24.48 35.86
N THR A 4 11.31 24.04 34.69
CA THR A 4 12.12 22.83 34.56
C THR A 4 13.49 23.17 33.97
N ILE A 5 14.54 22.66 34.60
CA ILE A 5 15.88 22.55 34.00
C ILE A 5 16.03 21.11 33.52
N ALA A 6 16.34 20.88 32.26
CA ALA A 6 16.53 19.53 31.71
C ALA A 6 17.77 19.49 30.82
N GLY A 7 18.30 18.31 30.57
CA GLY A 7 19.57 18.20 29.86
C GLY A 7 20.11 16.78 29.76
N SER A 8 21.35 16.65 29.30
CA SER A 8 22.06 15.37 29.28
C SER A 8 23.51 15.50 29.73
N VAL A 9 24.05 14.48 30.39
CA VAL A 9 25.50 14.33 30.65
C VAL A 9 26.06 13.28 29.69
N PHE A 10 27.12 13.63 28.97
CA PHE A 10 27.65 12.79 27.91
C PHE A 10 29.17 12.90 27.79
N GLN A 11 29.80 11.82 27.33
CA GLN A 11 31.21 11.81 26.99
C GLN A 11 31.40 12.31 25.56
N ASP A 12 31.81 13.57 25.42
CA ASP A 12 32.00 14.23 24.13
C ASP A 12 33.32 13.77 23.50
N PHE A 13 33.28 12.64 22.79
CA PHE A 13 34.47 12.01 22.23
C PHE A 13 35.07 12.82 21.08
N ASN A 14 34.23 13.63 20.42
CA ASN A 14 34.56 14.33 19.19
C ASN A 14 34.64 15.86 19.34
N ALA A 15 34.43 16.37 20.56
CA ALA A 15 34.49 17.77 20.95
C ALA A 15 33.51 18.69 20.19
N ASN A 16 32.35 18.17 19.76
CA ASN A 16 31.35 18.93 19.02
C ASN A 16 30.35 19.67 19.93
N GLY A 17 30.33 19.37 21.24
CA GLY A 17 29.43 19.98 22.21
C GLY A 17 27.96 19.60 22.07
N ILE A 18 27.64 18.57 21.30
CA ILE A 18 26.29 18.03 21.06
C ILE A 18 26.25 16.61 21.62
N VAL A 19 25.12 16.21 22.22
CA VAL A 19 24.97 14.82 22.71
C VAL A 19 24.80 13.92 21.50
N ASP A 20 25.81 13.10 21.21
CA ASP A 20 25.69 12.06 20.19
C ASP A 20 25.22 10.72 20.81
N ALA A 21 24.64 9.86 19.97
CA ALA A 21 24.17 8.55 20.40
C ALA A 21 25.32 7.70 20.96
N GLY A 22 25.14 7.14 22.16
CA GLY A 22 26.17 6.36 22.86
C GLY A 22 27.18 7.17 23.65
N GLU A 23 27.09 8.50 23.60
CA GLU A 23 27.87 9.39 24.46
C GLU A 23 27.20 9.62 25.81
N GLY A 24 25.88 9.45 25.90
CA GLY A 24 25.11 9.61 27.14
C GLY A 24 25.65 8.74 28.27
N LEU A 25 25.90 9.36 29.42
CA LEU A 25 26.44 8.68 30.59
C LEU A 25 25.32 8.42 31.59
N PRO A 26 24.96 7.15 31.82
CA PRO A 26 23.90 6.80 32.77
C PRO A 26 24.37 6.87 34.22
N ASN A 27 23.43 7.10 35.14
CA ASN A 27 23.66 7.14 36.58
C ASN A 27 24.71 8.16 37.06
N VAL A 28 24.91 9.24 36.32
CA VAL A 28 25.74 10.37 36.75
C VAL A 28 24.91 11.24 37.69
N THR A 29 25.47 11.57 38.86
CA THR A 29 24.83 12.49 39.81
C THR A 29 24.91 13.92 39.30
N VAL A 30 23.74 14.53 39.08
CA VAL A 30 23.59 15.93 38.71
C VAL A 30 22.93 16.66 39.89
N PHE A 31 23.40 17.84 40.25
CA PHE A 31 22.86 18.59 41.38
C PHE A 31 22.88 20.10 41.15
N LEU A 32 21.98 20.79 41.86
CA LEU A 32 21.94 22.25 41.89
C LEU A 32 22.83 22.75 43.04
N ASP A 33 24.04 23.18 42.69
CA ASP A 33 25.10 23.68 43.58
C ASP A 33 24.79 25.11 44.06
N GLU A 34 23.84 25.23 45.00
CA GLU A 34 23.37 26.51 45.54
C GLU A 34 24.42 27.21 46.41
N ASN A 35 25.32 26.46 47.03
CA ASN A 35 26.32 26.96 47.97
C ASN A 35 27.69 27.23 47.29
N GLY A 36 27.90 26.73 46.07
CA GLY A 36 29.10 26.93 45.25
C GLY A 36 30.32 26.13 45.71
N ASP A 37 30.15 25.07 46.50
CA ASP A 37 31.24 24.27 47.04
C ASP A 37 31.65 23.09 46.15
N GLY A 38 30.87 22.81 45.10
CA GLY A 38 31.15 21.77 44.12
C GLY A 38 30.87 20.34 44.59
N LEU A 39 30.19 20.16 45.71
CA LEU A 39 29.86 18.85 46.28
C LEU A 39 28.36 18.74 46.56
N PRO A 40 27.70 17.62 46.19
CA PRO A 40 26.29 17.46 46.47
C PRO A 40 26.05 17.38 47.99
N SER A 41 25.14 18.22 48.49
CA SER A 41 24.72 18.22 49.89
C SER A 41 23.25 17.81 50.05
N GLY A 42 22.87 17.31 51.22
CA GLY A 42 21.49 16.83 51.48
C GLY A 42 20.41 17.93 51.47
N VAL A 43 20.78 19.19 51.26
CA VAL A 43 19.86 20.32 51.12
C VAL A 43 19.71 20.80 49.68
N GLU A 44 20.52 20.29 48.75
CA GLU A 44 20.48 20.62 47.32
C GLU A 44 19.57 19.64 46.58
N GLN A 45 19.01 20.09 45.45
CA GLN A 45 18.31 19.18 44.56
C GLN A 45 19.31 18.30 43.81
N ILE A 46 19.08 16.99 43.84
CA ILE A 46 19.96 15.99 43.24
C ILE A 46 19.09 15.07 42.38
N THR A 47 19.56 14.77 41.17
CA THR A 47 19.00 13.76 40.29
C THR A 47 20.11 12.88 39.72
N LEU A 48 19.71 11.78 39.09
CA LEU A 48 20.60 10.91 38.32
C LEU A 48 20.24 11.02 36.86
N THR A 49 21.24 10.96 36.00
CA THR A 49 20.98 10.74 34.58
C THR A 49 20.31 9.38 34.36
N ASP A 50 19.46 9.29 33.34
CA ASP A 50 18.72 8.09 33.01
C ASP A 50 19.61 6.84 32.89
N ALA A 51 19.03 5.67 33.14
CA ALA A 51 19.72 4.40 32.93
C ALA A 51 19.67 3.96 31.45
N ASN A 52 18.97 4.70 30.60
CA ASN A 52 18.65 4.33 29.22
C ASN A 52 19.79 4.68 28.24
N GLY A 53 20.86 5.33 28.73
CA GLY A 53 22.07 5.59 27.96
C GLY A 53 22.01 6.88 27.13
N PHE A 54 20.95 7.68 27.26
CA PHE A 54 20.88 9.04 26.72
C PHE A 54 21.48 10.06 27.69
N GLY A 55 21.72 9.64 28.94
CA GLY A 55 22.32 10.48 29.97
C GLY A 55 21.42 11.64 30.34
N ALA A 56 20.11 11.57 30.08
CA ALA A 56 19.18 12.67 30.29
C ALA A 56 18.87 12.88 31.77
N PHE A 57 18.66 14.12 32.18
CA PHE A 57 18.26 14.50 33.52
C PHE A 57 17.26 15.66 33.48
N ASP A 58 16.46 15.79 34.53
CA ASP A 58 15.57 16.92 34.72
C ASP A 58 15.38 17.29 36.21
N PHE A 59 15.17 18.58 36.45
CA PHE A 59 14.77 19.18 37.71
C PHE A 59 13.45 19.92 37.48
N ASN A 60 12.36 19.30 37.90
CA ASN A 60 11.05 19.93 37.89
C ASN A 60 10.83 20.72 39.17
N GLY A 61 9.91 21.67 39.15
CA GLY A 61 9.45 22.28 40.40
C GLY A 61 10.12 23.58 40.78
N LEU A 62 11.01 24.13 39.95
CA LEU A 62 11.95 25.16 40.41
C LEU A 62 11.27 26.53 40.59
N PRO A 63 11.48 27.19 41.75
CA PRO A 63 11.05 28.57 41.94
C PRO A 63 11.91 29.54 41.12
N ALA A 64 11.43 30.77 40.96
CA ALA A 64 12.25 31.84 40.38
C ALA A 64 13.50 32.07 41.24
N GLY A 65 14.67 32.12 40.61
CA GLY A 65 15.94 32.11 41.33
C GLY A 65 17.13 31.88 40.39
N THR A 66 18.34 32.01 40.93
CA THR A 66 19.56 31.64 40.21
C THR A 66 20.08 30.31 40.76
N PHE A 67 20.30 29.34 39.88
CA PHE A 67 20.75 27.99 40.22
C PHE A 67 22.10 27.71 39.56
N GLY A 68 23.04 27.15 40.33
CA GLY A 68 24.28 26.60 39.79
C GLY A 68 24.05 25.12 39.44
N LEU A 69 24.28 24.70 38.20
CA LEU A 69 24.25 23.29 37.83
C LEU A 69 25.65 22.68 37.92
N ASN A 70 25.76 21.51 38.55
CA ASN A 70 27.02 20.80 38.69
C ASN A 70 26.79 19.27 38.65
N ILE A 71 27.89 18.50 38.52
CA ILE A 71 27.86 17.04 38.49
C ILE A 71 28.92 16.44 39.42
N VAL A 72 28.66 15.25 39.94
CA VAL A 72 29.73 14.41 40.52
C VAL A 72 30.46 13.78 39.35
N THR A 73 31.69 14.24 39.10
CA THR A 73 32.50 13.72 37.99
C THR A 73 32.74 12.22 38.17
N PRO A 74 32.30 11.37 37.23
CA PRO A 74 32.51 9.94 37.34
C PRO A 74 34.01 9.58 37.36
N PRO A 75 34.43 8.53 38.10
CA PRO A 75 35.82 8.08 38.10
C PRO A 75 36.33 7.78 36.68
N GLY A 76 37.50 8.31 36.33
CA GLY A 76 38.10 8.14 34.99
C GLY A 76 37.76 9.25 34.00
N PHE A 77 36.91 10.20 34.38
CA PHE A 77 36.55 11.37 33.58
C PHE A 77 37.11 12.66 34.17
N THR A 78 37.23 13.68 33.32
CA THR A 78 37.48 15.06 33.71
C THR A 78 36.30 15.92 33.27
N GLN A 79 35.83 16.73 34.20
CA GLN A 79 34.75 17.68 33.99
C GLN A 79 35.14 18.72 32.93
N SER A 80 34.21 19.09 32.05
CA SER A 80 34.42 20.18 31.10
C SER A 80 34.54 21.54 31.81
N ALA A 81 35.32 22.45 31.23
CA ALA A 81 35.50 23.82 31.72
C ALA A 81 34.21 24.66 31.70
N LEU A 82 33.14 24.10 31.11
CA LEU A 82 31.82 24.69 31.09
C LEU A 82 31.08 24.58 32.44
N LEU A 83 31.56 23.81 33.43
CA LEU A 83 30.91 23.70 34.74
C LEU A 83 31.74 24.37 35.88
N PRO A 84 31.07 24.88 36.94
CA PRO A 84 29.60 24.98 37.09
C PRO A 84 28.98 26.07 36.19
N GLN A 85 27.72 25.91 35.81
CA GLN A 85 26.95 26.93 35.07
C GLN A 85 25.86 27.54 35.93
N SER A 86 25.66 28.86 35.81
CA SER A 86 24.59 29.58 36.51
C SER A 86 23.43 29.89 35.58
N PHE A 87 22.21 29.61 36.03
CA PHE A 87 20.97 29.85 35.30
C PHE A 87 20.06 30.74 36.14
N THR A 88 19.50 31.78 35.55
CA THR A 88 18.47 32.60 36.20
C THR A 88 17.10 32.26 35.62
N ILE A 89 16.20 31.86 36.51
CA ILE A 89 14.80 31.61 36.22
C ILE A 89 14.01 32.85 36.66
N ASP A 90 13.49 33.61 35.70
CA ASP A 90 12.81 34.89 35.94
C ASP A 90 11.34 34.75 36.42
N GLY A 91 10.86 33.52 36.63
CA GLY A 91 9.53 33.25 37.18
C GLY A 91 8.36 33.50 36.21
N VAL A 92 8.65 33.77 34.94
CA VAL A 92 7.65 33.84 33.86
C VAL A 92 7.49 32.43 33.28
N ALA A 93 6.25 31.94 33.21
CA ALA A 93 5.95 30.57 32.78
C ALA A 93 5.90 30.48 31.25
N ASP A 94 7.00 30.03 30.62
CA ASP A 94 7.04 29.84 29.16
C ASP A 94 6.86 28.37 28.72
N GLY A 95 6.73 27.42 29.65
CA GLY A 95 6.45 26.00 29.33
C GLY A 95 7.57 25.27 28.55
N ILE A 96 8.64 25.96 28.19
CA ILE A 96 9.81 25.40 27.51
C ILE A 96 10.89 25.09 28.56
N PRO A 97 11.38 23.83 28.65
CA PRO A 97 12.51 23.49 29.51
C PRO A 97 13.76 24.26 29.10
N ALA A 98 14.53 24.76 30.06
CA ALA A 98 15.90 25.18 29.78
C ALA A 98 16.73 23.92 29.51
N LEU A 99 17.07 23.66 28.23
CA LEU A 99 17.83 22.49 27.80
C LEU A 99 19.34 22.72 27.96
N PHE A 100 20.04 21.77 28.59
CA PHE A 100 21.47 21.89 28.85
C PHE A 100 22.27 20.59 28.69
N ASN A 101 23.25 20.60 27.80
CA ASN A 101 24.08 19.44 27.51
C ASN A 101 25.45 19.62 28.20
N VAL A 102 25.85 18.64 29.02
CA VAL A 102 27.10 18.61 29.79
C VAL A 102 28.09 17.65 29.12
N PRO A 103 29.05 18.14 28.31
CA PRO A 103 30.13 17.31 27.79
C PRO A 103 31.15 17.01 28.89
N ILE A 104 31.65 15.78 28.97
CA ILE A 104 32.82 15.40 29.79
C ILE A 104 33.81 14.58 28.97
N VAL A 105 35.09 14.57 29.35
CA VAL A 105 36.14 13.87 28.58
C VAL A 105 36.85 12.82 29.44
N SER A 106 37.27 11.70 28.84
CA SER A 106 38.05 10.68 29.55
C SER A 106 39.45 11.18 29.85
N SER A 107 39.93 10.86 31.05
CA SER A 107 41.25 11.30 31.51
C SER A 107 42.37 10.65 30.68
N GLY A 108 42.95 11.42 29.74
CA GLY A 108 44.19 11.05 29.03
C GLY A 108 44.07 10.68 27.55
N ILE A 109 42.92 10.87 26.91
CA ILE A 109 42.76 10.68 25.45
C ILE A 109 42.43 12.04 24.79
N PRO A 110 43.26 12.58 23.88
CA PRO A 110 42.89 13.78 23.13
C PRO A 110 41.72 13.47 22.18
N PRO A 111 40.79 14.43 21.94
CA PRO A 111 39.67 14.23 21.03
C PRO A 111 40.18 13.85 19.64
N ILE A 112 39.68 12.75 19.09
CA ILE A 112 40.09 12.23 17.79
C ILE A 112 39.21 12.88 16.73
N ALA A 113 39.80 13.58 15.76
CA ALA A 113 39.07 14.14 14.62
C ALA A 113 38.40 13.01 13.79
N PRO A 114 37.19 13.23 13.25
CA PRO A 114 36.28 12.14 12.90
C PRO A 114 36.68 11.41 11.61
N PRO A 115 36.40 10.08 11.47
CA PRO A 115 35.97 9.52 10.20
C PRO A 115 34.54 10.01 9.90
N PRO A 116 34.14 10.13 8.62
CA PRO A 116 32.89 10.79 8.24
C PRO A 116 31.68 10.08 8.87
N ASN A 117 30.87 10.85 9.61
CA ASN A 117 29.50 10.61 10.04
C ASN A 117 29.05 9.13 10.10
N ILE A 118 29.11 8.50 11.28
CA ILE A 118 28.36 7.26 11.52
C ILE A 118 27.39 7.49 12.69
N PHE A 119 26.20 7.97 12.36
CA PHE A 119 25.01 7.81 13.18
C PHE A 119 24.72 6.30 13.23
N LEU A 120 24.69 5.67 14.41
CA LEU A 120 24.22 4.29 14.54
C LEU A 120 22.70 4.30 14.76
N THR A 121 21.98 4.77 13.75
CA THR A 121 20.52 4.68 13.64
C THR A 121 20.11 3.38 12.96
N GLY A 122 18.91 2.90 13.27
CA GLY A 122 18.24 1.90 12.46
C GLY A 122 17.30 2.55 11.43
N ASN A 123 16.67 1.72 10.62
CA ASN A 123 15.59 2.13 9.72
C ASN A 123 14.39 1.20 9.94
N VAL A 124 13.19 1.72 9.73
CA VAL A 124 11.98 0.92 9.57
C VAL A 124 11.54 1.06 8.12
N GLN A 125 11.35 -0.05 7.44
CA GLN A 125 10.93 -0.06 6.05
C GLN A 125 9.87 -1.13 5.84
N GLY A 126 9.03 -0.95 4.84
CA GLY A 126 7.97 -1.89 4.54
C GLY A 126 7.27 -1.61 3.25
N VAL A 127 6.24 -2.40 3.01
CA VAL A 127 5.33 -2.30 1.89
C VAL A 127 3.91 -2.27 2.46
N ALA A 128 3.09 -1.32 2.02
CA ALA A 128 1.65 -1.44 2.18
C ALA A 128 1.08 -2.17 0.96
N PHE A 129 0.17 -3.09 1.19
CA PHE A 129 -0.39 -3.94 0.13
C PHE A 129 -1.84 -4.26 0.44
N VAL A 130 -2.60 -4.60 -0.61
CA VAL A 130 -3.96 -5.11 -0.42
C VAL A 130 -3.87 -6.59 -0.05
N ASP A 131 -4.13 -6.86 1.23
CA ASP A 131 -4.12 -8.18 1.82
C ASP A 131 -5.48 -8.85 1.58
N ASN A 132 -5.63 -9.39 0.38
CA ASN A 132 -6.90 -9.93 -0.10
C ASN A 132 -7.35 -11.12 0.74
N ASN A 133 -6.42 -11.96 1.18
CA ASN A 133 -6.71 -13.20 1.92
C ASN A 133 -6.64 -13.02 3.45
N ALA A 134 -6.35 -11.81 3.92
CA ALA A 134 -6.21 -11.42 5.32
C ALA A 134 -5.17 -12.25 6.12
N ASP A 135 -4.11 -12.74 5.48
CA ASP A 135 -3.08 -13.56 6.13
C ASP A 135 -1.90 -12.75 6.72
N GLY A 136 -1.84 -11.45 6.43
CA GLY A 136 -0.82 -10.52 6.90
C GLY A 136 0.53 -10.66 6.19
N VAL A 137 0.62 -11.42 5.10
CA VAL A 137 1.85 -11.76 4.39
C VAL A 137 1.76 -11.32 2.93
N TYR A 138 2.56 -10.32 2.58
CA TYR A 138 2.63 -9.81 1.21
C TYR A 138 3.02 -10.89 0.18
N ASP A 139 2.07 -11.23 -0.71
CA ASP A 139 2.28 -12.05 -1.90
C ASP A 139 2.34 -11.15 -3.16
N PRO A 140 3.53 -10.91 -3.74
CA PRO A 140 3.68 -10.03 -4.91
C PRO A 140 3.05 -10.57 -6.19
N THR A 141 2.54 -11.80 -6.20
CA THR A 141 1.87 -12.40 -7.36
C THR A 141 0.36 -12.21 -7.36
N THR A 142 -0.24 -11.98 -6.19
CA THR A 142 -1.70 -11.87 -6.02
C THR A 142 -2.14 -10.61 -5.27
N GLU A 143 -1.22 -9.89 -4.65
CA GLU A 143 -1.52 -8.73 -3.82
C GLU A 143 -0.86 -7.47 -4.37
N PRO A 144 -1.65 -6.51 -4.86
CA PRO A 144 -1.13 -5.25 -5.33
C PRO A 144 -0.62 -4.40 -4.16
N THR A 145 0.41 -3.60 -4.40
CA THR A 145 0.93 -2.63 -3.43
C THR A 145 0.05 -1.38 -3.35
N LEU A 146 -0.02 -0.74 -2.19
CA LEU A 146 -0.84 0.45 -1.93
C LEU A 146 0.00 1.72 -1.77
N PRO A 147 -0.07 2.67 -2.72
CA PRO A 147 0.54 3.99 -2.59
C PRO A 147 -0.28 4.94 -1.69
N GLY A 148 0.38 5.95 -1.11
CA GLY A 148 -0.28 7.01 -0.34
C GLY A 148 -0.67 6.67 1.11
N VAL A 149 -0.29 5.50 1.61
CA VAL A 149 -0.54 5.07 2.99
C VAL A 149 0.46 5.73 3.94
N THR A 150 -0.02 6.40 4.99
CA THR A 150 0.87 7.05 5.97
C THR A 150 1.22 6.07 7.10
N VAL A 151 2.53 5.92 7.36
CA VAL A 151 3.07 5.08 8.44
C VAL A 151 3.88 5.97 9.39
N GLY A 152 3.69 5.82 10.69
CA GLY A 152 4.34 6.63 11.71
C GLY A 152 4.82 5.86 12.93
N LEU A 153 5.78 6.44 13.66
CA LEU A 153 6.21 6.00 14.98
C LEU A 153 5.72 6.98 16.03
N ASP A 154 4.80 6.54 16.89
CA ASP A 154 4.39 7.26 18.09
C ASP A 154 5.53 7.17 19.12
N LEU A 155 6.18 8.30 19.36
CA LEU A 155 7.36 8.39 20.23
C LEU A 155 6.97 8.72 21.68
N ASN A 156 5.82 9.33 21.87
CA ASN A 156 5.38 9.88 23.14
C ASN A 156 4.30 8.99 23.83
N ASN A 157 3.83 7.96 23.11
CA ASN A 157 2.78 7.02 23.48
C ASN A 157 1.44 7.69 23.83
N ASP A 158 1.10 8.79 23.15
CA ASP A 158 -0.16 9.50 23.32
C ASP A 158 -1.29 8.95 22.43
N GLY A 159 -0.95 8.02 21.53
CA GLY A 159 -1.88 7.32 20.65
C GLY A 159 -2.13 8.04 19.33
N GLU A 160 -1.50 9.18 19.06
CA GLU A 160 -1.69 9.96 17.84
C GLU A 160 -0.36 10.16 17.10
N ILE A 161 -0.38 10.11 15.77
CA ILE A 161 0.79 10.49 14.96
C ILE A 161 0.77 11.99 14.70
N SER A 162 1.65 12.73 15.37
CA SER A 162 1.80 14.18 15.26
C SER A 162 2.90 14.60 14.28
N GLY A 163 2.86 15.85 13.80
CA GLY A 163 3.84 16.36 12.83
C GLY A 163 5.29 16.47 13.34
N SER A 164 5.55 16.20 14.62
CA SER A 164 6.89 16.10 15.21
C SER A 164 7.46 14.68 15.22
N GLU A 165 6.65 13.68 14.87
CA GLU A 165 7.02 12.27 14.93
C GLU A 165 7.50 11.72 13.57
N PRO A 166 8.40 10.72 13.58
CA PRO A 166 8.88 10.10 12.35
C PRO A 166 7.72 9.47 11.58
N THR A 167 7.54 9.92 10.35
CA THR A 167 6.50 9.42 9.43
C THR A 167 7.08 9.24 8.05
N ASP A 168 6.45 8.37 7.27
CA ASP A 168 6.62 8.30 5.83
C ASP A 168 5.30 7.95 5.15
N ILE A 169 5.20 8.23 3.86
CA ILE A 169 4.04 7.91 3.03
C ILE A 169 4.50 6.92 1.96
N THR A 170 3.75 5.83 1.77
CA THR A 170 4.11 4.86 0.74
C THR A 170 4.13 5.51 -0.64
N ASN A 171 5.21 5.24 -1.39
CA ASN A 171 5.37 5.76 -2.75
C ASN A 171 4.45 5.06 -3.75
N GLU A 172 4.54 5.39 -5.03
CA GLU A 172 3.74 4.80 -6.11
C GLU A 172 3.90 3.27 -6.24
N ALA A 173 4.98 2.70 -5.71
CA ALA A 173 5.21 1.26 -5.64
C ALA A 173 4.84 0.65 -4.27
N GLY A 174 4.14 1.42 -3.42
CA GLY A 174 3.66 1.04 -2.09
C GLY A 174 4.72 0.85 -1.01
N PHE A 175 5.97 1.27 -1.23
CA PHE A 175 7.04 1.16 -0.23
C PHE A 175 7.19 2.41 0.62
N TYR A 176 7.51 2.23 1.90
CA TYR A 176 7.86 3.30 2.84
C TYR A 176 9.20 3.03 3.54
N ALA A 177 9.85 4.09 4.02
CA ALA A 177 11.12 4.06 4.73
C ALA A 177 11.26 5.22 5.74
N ILE A 178 11.03 4.91 7.01
CA ILE A 178 11.37 5.78 8.14
C ILE A 178 12.85 5.56 8.48
N GLN A 179 13.68 6.53 8.10
CA GLN A 179 15.13 6.45 8.23
C GLN A 179 15.64 7.20 9.45
N GLN A 180 16.87 6.87 9.86
CA GLN A 180 17.57 7.57 10.94
C GLN A 180 16.84 7.48 12.30
N VAL A 181 16.17 6.35 12.55
CA VAL A 181 15.45 6.10 13.80
C VAL A 181 16.44 5.63 14.87
N PHE A 182 16.37 6.21 16.07
CA PHE A 182 17.23 5.79 17.17
C PHE A 182 16.83 4.39 17.66
N PRO A 183 17.78 3.55 18.12
CA PRO A 183 17.44 2.22 18.60
C PRO A 183 16.57 2.26 19.87
N SER A 184 15.38 1.67 19.82
CA SER A 184 14.44 1.50 20.94
C SER A 184 13.30 0.57 20.51
N GLU A 185 12.35 0.33 21.40
CA GLU A 185 10.99 -0.10 21.05
C GLU A 185 10.09 1.14 20.87
N PHE A 186 9.25 1.12 19.84
CA PHE A 186 8.27 2.17 19.51
C PHE A 186 6.90 1.59 19.24
N ILE A 187 5.86 2.41 19.37
CA ILE A 187 4.55 2.10 18.83
C ILE A 187 4.51 2.59 17.38
N LYS A 188 4.41 1.66 16.44
CA LYS A 188 4.19 1.93 15.02
C LYS A 188 2.70 1.95 14.74
N GLN A 189 2.24 2.94 13.98
CA GLN A 189 0.85 3.05 13.54
C GLN A 189 0.77 3.24 12.03
N VAL A 190 -0.26 2.65 11.43
CA VAL A 190 -0.68 2.91 10.05
C VAL A 190 -1.96 3.70 10.09
N LEU A 191 -2.00 4.84 9.39
CA LEU A 191 -3.23 5.60 9.20
C LEU A 191 -3.96 5.00 8.01
N ASN A 192 -4.95 4.15 8.30
CA ASN A 192 -5.70 3.45 7.27
C ASN A 192 -6.43 4.44 6.35
N PRO A 193 -6.33 4.26 5.01
CA PRO A 193 -7.22 4.95 4.08
C PRO A 193 -8.69 4.64 4.39
N SER A 194 -9.59 5.52 3.95
CA SER A 194 -11.03 5.32 4.15
C SER A 194 -11.50 4.00 3.54
N GLY A 195 -12.21 3.19 4.34
CA GLY A 195 -12.74 1.90 3.91
C GLY A 195 -11.75 0.72 4.06
N PHE A 196 -10.50 0.97 4.43
CA PHE A 196 -9.53 -0.09 4.70
C PHE A 196 -9.40 -0.39 6.20
N ASP A 197 -9.33 -1.68 6.52
CA ASP A 197 -8.96 -2.22 7.82
C ASP A 197 -7.57 -2.85 7.75
N SER A 198 -6.86 -2.86 8.88
CA SER A 198 -5.56 -3.51 8.98
C SER A 198 -5.73 -5.01 9.24
N THR A 199 -5.07 -5.83 8.45
CA THR A 199 -4.97 -7.28 8.64
C THR A 199 -3.71 -7.68 9.43
N THR A 200 -2.70 -6.79 9.42
CA THR A 200 -1.56 -6.84 10.34
C THR A 200 -1.83 -6.04 11.61
N ASP A 201 -1.11 -6.35 12.70
CA ASP A 201 -1.21 -5.62 13.97
C ASP A 201 -1.08 -4.10 13.76
N ASN A 202 -2.10 -3.34 14.16
CA ASN A 202 -2.11 -1.89 14.13
C ASN A 202 -2.92 -1.35 15.33
N PRO A 203 -2.31 -0.69 16.32
CA PRO A 203 -0.88 -0.36 16.43
C PRO A 203 0.01 -1.57 16.72
N GLN A 204 1.28 -1.50 16.32
CA GLN A 204 2.29 -2.55 16.52
C GLN A 204 3.48 -2.06 17.35
N VAL A 205 4.01 -2.87 18.28
CA VAL A 205 5.31 -2.57 18.91
C VAL A 205 6.45 -3.03 18.00
N ILE A 206 7.35 -2.11 17.63
CA ILE A 206 8.50 -2.40 16.76
C ILE A 206 9.84 -2.08 17.43
N GLY A 207 10.77 -3.02 17.35
CA GLY A 207 12.15 -2.85 17.79
C GLY A 207 13.04 -2.30 16.67
N VAL A 208 13.68 -1.17 16.90
CA VAL A 208 14.70 -0.59 16.02
C VAL A 208 16.08 -0.89 16.61
N THR A 209 16.97 -1.46 15.79
CA THR A 209 18.35 -1.75 16.17
C THR A 209 19.32 -0.92 15.34
N ALA A 210 20.40 -0.46 15.95
CA ALA A 210 21.40 0.37 15.29
C ALA A 210 22.04 -0.32 14.07
N GLY A 211 22.09 0.37 12.93
CA GLY A 211 22.65 -0.15 11.69
C GLY A 211 21.83 -1.27 11.03
N VAL A 212 20.63 -1.56 11.54
CA VAL A 212 19.72 -2.58 11.02
C VAL A 212 18.51 -1.90 10.38
N THR A 213 18.05 -2.45 9.26
CA THR A 213 16.73 -2.16 8.73
C THR A 213 15.76 -3.21 9.24
N THR A 214 14.79 -2.79 10.04
CA THR A 214 13.66 -3.62 10.44
C THR A 214 12.61 -3.56 9.33
N PHE A 215 12.23 -4.73 8.80
CA PHE A 215 11.18 -4.84 7.79
C PHE A 215 9.83 -5.06 8.48
N SER A 216 8.83 -4.29 8.08
CA SER A 216 7.46 -4.33 8.63
C SER A 216 6.46 -4.14 7.49
N PRO A 217 5.85 -5.21 6.97
CA PRO A 217 4.79 -5.10 5.96
C PRO A 217 3.48 -4.62 6.61
N GLU A 218 2.66 -3.91 5.84
CA GLU A 218 1.36 -3.36 6.27
C GLU A 218 0.25 -3.93 5.39
N GLY A 219 -0.42 -4.96 5.89
CA GLY A 219 -1.56 -5.57 5.22
C GLY A 219 -2.82 -4.74 5.47
N LEU A 220 -3.49 -4.35 4.39
CA LEU A 220 -4.74 -3.59 4.44
C LEU A 220 -5.78 -4.29 3.57
N VAL A 221 -7.01 -4.39 4.06
CA VAL A 221 -8.12 -5.01 3.34
C VAL A 221 -9.33 -4.08 3.34
N ILE A 222 -10.12 -4.09 2.28
CA ILE A 222 -11.50 -3.59 2.36
C ILE A 222 -12.33 -4.82 2.72
N PRO A 223 -12.73 -5.03 3.98
CA PRO A 223 -13.32 -6.29 4.39
C PRO A 223 -14.61 -6.57 3.62
N ASP A 224 -14.84 -7.86 3.35
CA ASP A 224 -16.05 -8.36 2.71
C ASP A 224 -16.34 -7.65 1.39
N SER A 225 -15.32 -7.54 0.54
CA SER A 225 -15.41 -6.74 -0.67
C SER A 225 -14.88 -7.40 -1.92
N VAL A 226 -15.41 -6.93 -3.05
CA VAL A 226 -14.87 -7.21 -4.37
C VAL A 226 -14.63 -5.87 -5.07
N TYR A 227 -13.40 -5.63 -5.50
CA TYR A 227 -13.01 -4.36 -6.11
C TYR A 227 -12.13 -4.58 -7.35
N GLY A 228 -11.85 -3.50 -8.08
CA GLY A 228 -10.88 -3.55 -9.16
C GLY A 228 -10.99 -2.36 -10.10
N PHE A 229 -10.45 -2.53 -11.30
CA PHE A 229 -10.39 -1.49 -12.31
C PHE A 229 -10.99 -1.95 -13.64
N VAL A 230 -11.70 -1.05 -14.32
CA VAL A 230 -12.02 -1.18 -15.74
C VAL A 230 -11.07 -0.30 -16.54
N ILE A 231 -10.25 -0.93 -17.39
CA ILE A 231 -9.09 -0.31 -18.02
C ILE A 231 -9.21 -0.37 -19.55
N GLU A 232 -8.83 0.70 -20.22
CA GLU A 232 -8.65 0.71 -21.67
C GLU A 232 -7.34 -0.01 -22.04
N ASP A 233 -7.46 -1.26 -22.49
CA ASP A 233 -6.32 -2.07 -22.96
C ASP A 233 -5.87 -1.56 -24.33
N LEU A 234 -4.97 -0.59 -24.30
CA LEU A 234 -4.47 0.12 -25.48
C LEU A 234 -3.60 -0.77 -26.36
N ASN A 235 -3.02 -1.82 -25.80
CA ASN A 235 -2.03 -2.65 -26.48
C ASN A 235 -2.53 -4.07 -26.80
N GLY A 236 -3.72 -4.42 -26.32
CA GLY A 236 -4.43 -5.66 -26.62
C GLY A 236 -3.83 -6.90 -25.98
N ASN A 237 -3.09 -6.77 -24.87
CA ASN A 237 -2.44 -7.91 -24.21
C ASN A 237 -3.31 -8.56 -23.12
N GLY A 238 -4.44 -7.94 -22.74
CA GLY A 238 -5.32 -8.43 -21.68
C GLY A 238 -4.75 -8.28 -20.26
N PHE A 239 -3.71 -7.46 -20.07
CA PHE A 239 -3.09 -7.19 -18.77
C PHE A 239 -3.06 -5.69 -18.50
N PRO A 240 -3.52 -5.22 -17.31
CA PRO A 240 -3.36 -3.83 -16.91
C PRO A 240 -1.90 -3.34 -16.99
N ASP A 241 -1.64 -2.32 -17.80
CA ASP A 241 -0.32 -1.69 -17.91
C ASP A 241 -0.30 -0.24 -17.36
N PRO A 242 0.85 0.28 -16.88
CA PRO A 242 0.93 1.63 -16.28
C PRO A 242 0.53 2.80 -17.19
N ASN A 243 0.42 2.59 -18.50
CA ASN A 243 0.03 3.63 -19.47
C ASN A 243 -1.42 3.49 -19.95
N GLU A 244 -2.17 2.56 -19.37
CA GLU A 244 -3.54 2.26 -19.76
C GLU A 244 -4.51 2.99 -18.83
N PRO A 245 -5.32 3.92 -19.36
CA PRO A 245 -6.23 4.71 -18.54
C PRO A 245 -7.42 3.86 -18.08
N GLY A 246 -7.92 4.19 -16.88
CA GLY A 246 -9.22 3.70 -16.44
C GLY A 246 -10.37 4.28 -17.25
N ILE A 247 -11.49 3.56 -17.30
CA ILE A 247 -12.70 3.97 -18.00
C ILE A 247 -13.78 4.33 -16.97
N GLU A 248 -14.16 5.60 -16.94
CA GLU A 248 -15.22 6.13 -16.07
C GLU A 248 -16.64 5.75 -16.53
N GLY A 249 -17.53 5.52 -15.56
CA GLY A 249 -18.97 5.36 -15.81
C GLY A 249 -19.38 3.98 -16.33
N ILE A 250 -18.49 2.99 -16.24
CA ILE A 250 -18.79 1.58 -16.52
C ILE A 250 -19.58 1.01 -15.36
N GLU A 251 -20.78 0.50 -15.66
CA GLU A 251 -21.60 -0.21 -14.68
C GLU A 251 -21.04 -1.63 -14.49
N VAL A 252 -20.72 -1.96 -13.24
CA VAL A 252 -20.34 -3.32 -12.80
C VAL A 252 -21.50 -3.87 -11.98
N LEU A 253 -21.86 -5.13 -12.20
CA LEU A 253 -23.00 -5.79 -11.58
C LEU A 253 -22.58 -7.07 -10.85
N LEU A 254 -23.24 -7.31 -9.73
CA LEU A 254 -23.30 -8.61 -9.04
C LEU A 254 -24.56 -9.38 -9.45
N ASP A 255 -24.55 -10.69 -9.25
CA ASP A 255 -25.65 -11.60 -9.59
C ASP A 255 -26.90 -11.42 -8.73
N ASP A 256 -26.75 -10.89 -7.51
CA ASP A 256 -27.85 -10.46 -6.65
C ASP A 256 -28.60 -9.21 -7.19
N GLY A 257 -28.08 -8.60 -8.26
CA GLY A 257 -28.60 -7.40 -8.90
C GLY A 257 -28.06 -6.09 -8.35
N SER A 258 -27.14 -6.14 -7.38
CA SER A 258 -26.38 -4.97 -6.91
C SER A 258 -25.48 -4.44 -8.04
N SER A 259 -25.27 -3.13 -8.08
CA SER A 259 -24.42 -2.49 -9.08
C SER A 259 -23.65 -1.30 -8.51
N THR A 260 -22.49 -1.04 -9.12
CA THR A 260 -21.66 0.14 -8.89
C THR A 260 -21.17 0.69 -10.23
N THR A 261 -20.66 1.91 -10.24
CA THR A 261 -20.12 2.54 -11.46
C THR A 261 -18.69 2.97 -11.24
N THR A 262 -17.83 2.74 -12.23
CA THR A 262 -16.42 3.13 -12.14
C THR A 262 -16.22 4.64 -12.06
N ASP A 263 -15.22 5.06 -11.29
CA ASP A 263 -14.80 6.47 -11.18
C ASP A 263 -13.86 6.91 -12.33
N SER A 264 -13.31 8.13 -12.25
CA SER A 264 -12.44 8.70 -13.28
C SER A 264 -11.16 7.91 -13.55
N ASP A 265 -10.72 7.09 -12.59
CA ASP A 265 -9.55 6.22 -12.70
C ASP A 265 -9.96 4.78 -13.05
N GLY A 266 -11.24 4.55 -13.38
CA GLY A 266 -11.78 3.24 -13.72
C GLY A 266 -12.00 2.33 -12.51
N PHE A 267 -11.83 2.82 -11.29
CA PHE A 267 -11.93 2.02 -10.07
C PHE A 267 -13.39 1.76 -9.70
N TYR A 268 -13.68 0.55 -9.22
CA TYR A 268 -14.97 0.18 -8.63
C TYR A 268 -14.78 -0.68 -7.38
N VAL A 269 -15.79 -0.67 -6.50
CA VAL A 269 -15.85 -1.53 -5.32
C VAL A 269 -17.30 -1.90 -4.98
N PHE A 270 -17.49 -3.14 -4.57
CA PHE A 270 -18.63 -3.62 -3.79
C PHE A 270 -18.13 -3.95 -2.40
N ASP A 271 -18.54 -3.18 -1.39
CA ASP A 271 -18.16 -3.36 0.00
C ASP A 271 -19.32 -3.92 0.84
N GLY A 272 -18.99 -4.46 2.02
CA GLY A 272 -19.99 -4.97 2.97
C GLY A 272 -20.83 -6.12 2.43
N LEU A 273 -20.22 -6.98 1.62
CA LEU A 273 -20.85 -8.20 1.12
C LEU A 273 -21.16 -9.13 2.30
N ASP A 274 -22.30 -9.81 2.23
CA ASP A 274 -22.67 -10.79 3.26
C ASP A 274 -21.86 -12.08 3.06
N THR A 275 -20.64 -12.09 3.60
CA THR A 275 -19.75 -13.27 3.65
C THR A 275 -20.04 -14.15 4.87
N GLU A 276 -20.83 -13.65 5.83
CA GLU A 276 -21.20 -14.32 7.08
C GLU A 276 -22.35 -15.34 6.91
N VAL A 277 -22.54 -15.91 5.71
CA VAL A 277 -23.58 -16.94 5.49
C VAL A 277 -23.38 -18.09 6.47
N GLY A 278 -24.33 -18.15 7.43
CA GLY A 278 -24.15 -18.80 8.72
C GLY A 278 -24.02 -20.32 8.60
N GLY A 279 -22.96 -20.86 9.21
CA GLY A 279 -22.73 -22.29 9.27
C GLY A 279 -23.89 -23.09 9.90
N GLY A 280 -24.14 -24.30 9.39
CA GLY A 280 -24.75 -25.47 10.04
C GLY A 280 -26.11 -25.37 10.76
N ASN A 281 -26.69 -24.19 10.96
CA ASN A 281 -28.01 -23.99 11.58
C ASN A 281 -28.83 -22.89 10.89
N ASP A 282 -28.38 -22.39 9.75
CA ASP A 282 -29.15 -21.46 8.91
C ASP A 282 -30.25 -22.24 8.16
N PRO A 283 -31.54 -21.87 8.29
CA PRO A 283 -32.62 -22.46 7.50
C PRO A 283 -32.48 -22.27 5.97
N GLN A 284 -31.52 -21.48 5.49
CA GLN A 284 -31.16 -21.32 4.09
C GLN A 284 -29.93 -22.14 3.65
N ASN A 285 -29.28 -22.90 4.55
CA ASN A 285 -28.15 -23.76 4.23
C ASN A 285 -28.59 -24.94 3.31
N PRO A 286 -28.18 -24.98 2.02
CA PRO A 286 -28.56 -26.06 1.10
C PRO A 286 -27.99 -27.42 1.52
N PHE A 287 -26.90 -27.41 2.30
CA PHE A 287 -26.16 -28.59 2.75
C PHE A 287 -26.86 -29.30 3.91
N ASP A 288 -27.47 -28.56 4.84
CA ASP A 288 -28.27 -29.15 5.94
C ASP A 288 -29.52 -29.85 5.39
N GLN A 289 -30.12 -29.31 4.33
CA GLN A 289 -31.24 -29.96 3.64
C GLN A 289 -30.78 -31.27 2.99
N PHE A 290 -29.63 -31.27 2.31
CA PHE A 290 -29.05 -32.45 1.67
C PHE A 290 -28.66 -33.57 2.67
N VAL A 291 -28.06 -33.21 3.81
CA VAL A 291 -27.67 -34.16 4.88
C VAL A 291 -28.90 -34.79 5.54
N ASN A 292 -29.94 -33.99 5.81
CA ASN A 292 -31.19 -34.50 6.38
C ASN A 292 -31.95 -35.40 5.39
N ASP A 293 -31.84 -35.13 4.09
CA ASP A 293 -32.51 -35.91 3.05
C ASP A 293 -31.80 -37.24 2.73
N ASN A 294 -30.50 -37.38 3.03
CA ASN A 294 -29.70 -38.57 2.69
C ASN A 294 -28.81 -39.10 3.83
N PRO A 295 -29.37 -39.48 5.00
CA PRO A 295 -28.58 -39.88 6.17
C PRO A 295 -27.85 -41.23 6.04
N GLY A 296 -28.05 -41.96 4.95
CA GLY A 296 -27.51 -43.31 4.74
C GLY A 296 -26.26 -43.41 3.86
N ASP A 297 -25.90 -42.37 3.11
CA ASP A 297 -24.79 -42.40 2.14
C ASP A 297 -23.45 -41.88 2.72
N PHE A 298 -23.41 -41.57 4.01
CA PHE A 298 -22.25 -40.93 4.65
C PHE A 298 -21.05 -41.86 4.91
N ASP A 299 -21.26 -43.17 5.05
CA ASP A 299 -20.17 -44.10 5.42
C ASP A 299 -19.36 -44.63 4.23
N GLU A 300 -19.83 -44.49 2.97
CA GLU A 300 -19.15 -45.11 1.81
C GLU A 300 -18.36 -44.15 0.90
N LEU A 301 -18.55 -42.83 0.97
CA LEU A 301 -18.02 -41.91 -0.06
C LEU A 301 -16.77 -41.08 0.30
N PHE A 302 -16.36 -40.98 1.57
CA PHE A 302 -15.29 -40.04 1.96
C PHE A 302 -14.24 -40.63 2.91
N SER A 303 -13.38 -41.51 2.40
CA SER A 303 -12.13 -41.90 3.11
C SER A 303 -10.94 -40.96 2.83
N GLY A 304 -11.19 -39.71 2.42
CA GLY A 304 -10.11 -38.77 2.09
C GLY A 304 -10.51 -37.31 1.93
N PHE A 305 -11.61 -36.86 2.55
CA PHE A 305 -11.97 -35.44 2.50
C PHE A 305 -11.36 -34.70 3.68
N THR A 306 -10.39 -33.83 3.41
CA THR A 306 -10.02 -32.74 4.32
C THR A 306 -11.24 -31.84 4.45
N VAL A 307 -11.69 -31.62 5.68
CA VAL A 307 -12.71 -30.61 5.99
C VAL A 307 -12.03 -29.25 5.87
N GLU A 308 -12.29 -28.52 4.79
CA GLU A 308 -12.16 -27.06 4.84
C GLU A 308 -13.42 -26.51 5.49
N VAL A 309 -13.23 -25.88 6.66
CA VAL A 309 -14.30 -25.29 7.45
C VAL A 309 -14.42 -23.82 7.06
N SER A 310 -15.31 -23.53 6.12
CA SER A 310 -16.22 -22.35 5.96
C SER A 310 -15.74 -20.91 6.26
N PRO A 311 -16.33 -19.86 5.61
CA PRO A 311 -17.15 -19.79 4.38
C PRO A 311 -16.56 -18.89 3.28
N SER A 312 -16.31 -19.39 2.07
CA SER A 312 -16.19 -18.50 0.90
C SER A 312 -17.57 -18.30 0.28
N THR A 313 -18.01 -17.06 0.03
CA THR A 313 -19.17 -16.81 -0.84
C THR A 313 -18.68 -16.67 -2.28
N ASP A 314 -19.35 -17.34 -3.21
CA ASP A 314 -19.08 -17.16 -4.65
C ASP A 314 -19.92 -15.96 -5.14
N ALA A 315 -19.26 -14.83 -5.41
CA ALA A 315 -19.87 -13.67 -6.05
C ALA A 315 -19.58 -13.69 -7.55
N PHE A 316 -20.58 -13.39 -8.38
CA PHE A 316 -20.43 -13.38 -9.84
C PHE A 316 -20.46 -11.95 -10.41
N LEU A 317 -19.37 -11.52 -11.03
CA LEU A 317 -19.23 -10.16 -11.58
C LEU A 317 -19.40 -10.07 -13.10
N ILE A 318 -20.05 -9.00 -13.56
CA ILE A 318 -20.27 -8.64 -14.98
C ILE A 318 -20.02 -7.13 -15.19
N THR A 319 -19.42 -6.71 -16.32
CA THR A 319 -19.34 -5.28 -16.73
C THR A 319 -20.26 -4.93 -17.89
N SER A 320 -20.64 -3.66 -17.98
CA SER A 320 -21.35 -3.08 -19.12
C SER A 320 -20.47 -2.05 -19.85
N PRO A 321 -20.00 -2.30 -21.09
CA PRO A 321 -20.28 -3.47 -21.93
C PRO A 321 -19.49 -4.72 -21.51
N VAL A 322 -20.00 -5.90 -21.89
CA VAL A 322 -19.34 -7.21 -21.65
C VAL A 322 -18.17 -7.41 -22.63
N PRO A 323 -16.97 -7.84 -22.18
CA PRO A 323 -15.83 -8.13 -23.06
C PRO A 323 -16.12 -9.26 -24.08
N PRO A 324 -15.52 -9.25 -25.28
CA PRO A 324 -15.79 -10.25 -26.31
C PRO A 324 -15.26 -11.65 -25.94
N ALA A 325 -16.09 -12.65 -26.21
CA ALA A 325 -15.97 -14.04 -25.78
C ALA A 325 -14.79 -14.82 -26.36
N VAL A 326 -13.91 -15.26 -25.46
CA VAL A 326 -13.30 -16.59 -25.56
C VAL A 326 -13.58 -17.27 -24.22
N ASP A 327 -14.49 -18.24 -24.26
CA ASP A 327 -15.03 -19.05 -23.15
C ASP A 327 -15.91 -18.29 -22.13
N THR A 328 -17.23 -18.21 -22.41
CA THR A 328 -18.30 -17.66 -21.52
C THR A 328 -17.90 -16.39 -20.75
N PRO A 329 -17.72 -15.23 -21.41
CA PRO A 329 -17.14 -14.06 -20.78
C PRO A 329 -18.20 -13.23 -20.05
N GLY A 330 -17.81 -12.65 -18.93
CA GLY A 330 -18.64 -11.71 -18.19
C GLY A 330 -19.30 -12.30 -16.95
N VAL A 331 -19.00 -13.55 -16.57
CA VAL A 331 -19.37 -14.07 -15.25
C VAL A 331 -18.09 -14.59 -14.61
N PHE A 332 -17.46 -13.77 -13.77
CA PHE A 332 -16.33 -14.18 -12.96
C PHE A 332 -16.83 -14.59 -11.59
N GLY A 333 -16.71 -15.87 -11.26
CA GLY A 333 -16.93 -16.35 -9.90
C GLY A 333 -15.72 -15.99 -9.05
N VAL A 334 -15.97 -15.33 -7.93
CA VAL A 334 -14.95 -14.90 -6.99
C VAL A 334 -15.35 -15.41 -5.62
N GLY A 335 -14.54 -16.31 -5.06
CA GLY A 335 -14.70 -16.75 -3.69
C GLY A 335 -14.03 -15.77 -2.74
N ILE A 336 -14.77 -15.25 -1.76
CA ILE A 336 -14.21 -14.45 -0.66
C ILE A 336 -14.67 -14.99 0.70
N GLY A 337 -13.72 -15.14 1.63
CA GLY A 337 -13.99 -15.46 3.04
C GLY A 337 -14.41 -14.25 3.90
N PRO A 338 -14.79 -14.45 5.17
CA PRO A 338 -15.14 -13.37 6.09
C PRO A 338 -13.94 -12.50 6.39
N GLY A 339 -14.11 -11.19 6.20
CA GLY A 339 -13.05 -10.20 6.33
C GLY A 339 -12.03 -10.21 5.18
N GLU A 340 -12.18 -11.11 4.21
CA GLU A 340 -11.34 -11.15 3.01
C GLU A 340 -11.88 -10.21 1.92
N SER A 341 -11.08 -10.01 0.89
CA SER A 341 -11.50 -9.30 -0.32
C SER A 341 -10.88 -9.92 -1.56
N ALA A 342 -11.39 -9.55 -2.72
CA ALA A 342 -10.82 -9.99 -3.98
C ALA A 342 -10.76 -8.87 -5.02
N GLN A 343 -9.64 -8.83 -5.73
CA GLN A 343 -9.46 -7.94 -6.87
C GLN A 343 -9.84 -8.64 -8.17
N VAL A 344 -10.69 -8.00 -8.97
CA VAL A 344 -11.00 -8.42 -10.34
C VAL A 344 -10.87 -7.21 -11.27
N ASN A 345 -9.99 -7.30 -12.26
CA ASN A 345 -9.83 -6.24 -13.25
C ASN A 345 -10.53 -6.63 -14.55
N PHE A 346 -11.11 -5.64 -15.21
CA PHE A 346 -11.69 -5.78 -16.55
C PHE A 346 -10.88 -4.96 -17.54
N THR A 347 -10.37 -5.61 -18.58
CA THR A 347 -9.67 -4.96 -19.67
C THR A 347 -10.59 -4.84 -20.88
N LEU A 348 -10.80 -3.62 -21.36
CA LEU A 348 -11.58 -3.33 -22.55
C LEU A 348 -10.64 -2.86 -23.67
N VAL A 349 -10.54 -3.64 -24.74
CA VAL A 349 -9.81 -3.22 -25.94
C VAL A 349 -10.70 -2.26 -26.73
N LEU A 350 -10.43 -0.95 -26.61
CA LEU A 350 -10.95 0.07 -27.51
C LEU A 350 -9.92 0.21 -28.64
N ALA A 351 -10.28 -0.19 -29.86
CA ALA A 351 -9.32 -0.37 -30.96
C ALA A 351 -8.35 0.83 -31.15
N PRO A 352 -7.03 0.60 -31.31
CA PRO A 352 -6.10 1.67 -31.63
C PRO A 352 -6.39 2.25 -33.03
N PRO A 353 -5.99 3.50 -33.32
CA PRO A 353 -6.18 4.10 -34.64
C PRO A 353 -5.51 3.24 -35.73
N GLY A 354 -6.33 2.55 -36.54
CA GLY A 354 -5.88 1.72 -37.65
C GLY A 354 -5.83 0.21 -37.39
N GLY A 355 -6.21 -0.27 -36.20
CA GLY A 355 -6.53 -1.68 -35.96
C GLY A 355 -8.02 -1.90 -36.15
N ILE A 356 -8.42 -2.84 -37.01
CA ILE A 356 -9.80 -3.34 -37.03
C ILE A 356 -10.06 -4.13 -35.74
N GLY A 357 -10.43 -3.42 -34.67
CA GLY A 357 -10.95 -4.05 -33.46
C GLY A 357 -12.25 -4.76 -33.79
N LEU A 358 -12.33 -6.04 -33.44
CA LEU A 358 -13.50 -6.87 -33.67
C LEU A 358 -14.66 -6.33 -32.82
N ILE A 359 -15.61 -5.65 -33.47
CA ILE A 359 -16.85 -5.25 -32.84
C ILE A 359 -17.70 -6.53 -32.69
N PRO A 360 -18.30 -6.84 -31.53
CA PRO A 360 -19.11 -8.05 -31.37
C PRO A 360 -20.25 -8.12 -32.38
N ASN A 361 -20.61 -9.33 -32.82
CA ASN A 361 -21.61 -9.54 -33.88
C ASN A 361 -21.30 -8.72 -35.14
N SER A 362 -20.02 -8.52 -35.47
CA SER A 362 -19.64 -7.81 -36.68
C SER A 362 -18.75 -8.66 -37.56
N ILE A 363 -18.94 -8.52 -38.87
CA ILE A 363 -18.04 -9.09 -39.87
C ILE A 363 -17.24 -7.93 -40.42
N GLY A 364 -15.99 -7.84 -39.99
CA GLY A 364 -15.03 -6.84 -40.45
C GLY A 364 -13.98 -7.45 -41.36
N GLY A 365 -13.40 -6.64 -42.23
CA GLY A 365 -12.33 -7.08 -43.11
C GLY A 365 -11.75 -5.94 -43.93
N LEU A 366 -10.88 -6.31 -44.85
CA LEU A 366 -10.22 -5.41 -45.78
C LEU A 366 -10.53 -5.84 -47.21
N VAL A 367 -10.92 -4.89 -48.06
CA VAL A 367 -10.98 -5.09 -49.51
C VAL A 367 -9.79 -4.41 -50.16
N PHE A 368 -9.07 -5.16 -50.97
CA PHE A 368 -7.91 -4.69 -51.71
C PHE A 368 -7.83 -5.36 -53.08
N GLU A 369 -7.10 -4.73 -54.00
CA GLU A 369 -6.70 -5.37 -55.25
C GLU A 369 -5.60 -6.40 -54.94
N ASP A 370 -5.93 -7.69 -55.02
CA ASP A 370 -4.96 -8.78 -54.88
C ASP A 370 -4.37 -9.12 -56.26
N PHE A 371 -3.22 -8.52 -56.59
CA PHE A 371 -2.63 -8.67 -57.92
C PHE A 371 -2.02 -10.06 -58.17
N ASN A 372 -1.66 -10.77 -57.11
CA ASN A 372 -0.96 -12.04 -57.18
C ASN A 372 -1.83 -13.24 -56.78
N ALA A 373 -3.08 -12.99 -56.38
CA ALA A 373 -4.11 -13.95 -55.98
C ALA A 373 -3.72 -14.83 -54.78
N ASN A 374 -2.93 -14.32 -53.84
CA ASN A 374 -2.47 -15.06 -52.67
C ASN A 374 -3.33 -14.82 -51.41
N GLY A 375 -4.25 -13.84 -51.44
CA GLY A 375 -5.13 -13.49 -50.33
C GLY A 375 -4.47 -12.73 -49.18
N PHE A 376 -3.25 -12.19 -49.36
CA PHE A 376 -2.53 -11.38 -48.38
C PHE A 376 -2.35 -9.96 -48.92
N LEU A 377 -2.43 -8.96 -48.05
CA LEU A 377 -2.10 -7.57 -48.43
C LEU A 377 -0.59 -7.41 -48.49
N ASP A 378 0.00 -7.61 -49.67
CA ASP A 378 1.44 -7.56 -49.84
C ASP A 378 1.88 -6.90 -51.16
N PHE A 379 3.17 -7.07 -51.49
CA PHE A 379 3.69 -6.70 -52.80
C PHE A 379 3.90 -7.98 -53.60
N ASP A 380 3.41 -7.99 -54.83
CA ASP A 380 3.67 -9.07 -55.77
C ASP A 380 5.19 -9.23 -55.95
N PRO A 381 5.77 -10.38 -55.54
CA PRO A 381 7.21 -10.60 -55.61
C PRO A 381 7.75 -10.71 -57.03
N ILE A 382 6.88 -10.84 -58.04
CA ILE A 382 7.21 -10.95 -59.46
C ILE A 382 7.10 -9.59 -60.15
N THR A 383 6.03 -8.84 -59.93
CA THR A 383 5.77 -7.57 -60.63
C THR A 383 6.15 -6.32 -59.84
N GLY A 384 6.28 -6.44 -58.51
CA GLY A 384 6.51 -5.32 -57.59
C GLY A 384 5.31 -4.39 -57.42
N ALA A 385 4.15 -4.75 -57.97
CA ALA A 385 2.89 -4.05 -57.71
C ALA A 385 2.47 -4.32 -56.25
N GLY A 386 2.07 -3.26 -55.55
CA GLY A 386 1.48 -3.37 -54.22
C GLY A 386 -0.01 -3.54 -54.32
N ASP A 387 -0.56 -4.38 -53.44
CA ASP A 387 -1.98 -4.53 -53.27
C ASP A 387 -2.56 -3.24 -52.68
N ASN A 388 -3.47 -2.60 -53.42
CA ASN A 388 -4.04 -1.32 -53.02
C ASN A 388 -5.40 -1.55 -52.34
N PRO A 389 -5.61 -1.00 -51.13
CA PRO A 389 -6.93 -1.02 -50.54
C PRO A 389 -7.96 -0.28 -51.40
N ILE A 390 -9.16 -0.83 -51.52
CA ILE A 390 -10.21 -0.29 -52.37
C ILE A 390 -11.15 0.54 -51.50
N SER A 391 -11.21 1.84 -51.74
CA SER A 391 -12.13 2.74 -51.04
C SER A 391 -13.49 2.83 -51.73
N GLY A 392 -14.57 2.94 -50.95
CA GLY A 392 -15.94 3.06 -51.43
C GLY A 392 -16.51 1.82 -52.14
N ALA A 393 -15.88 0.65 -52.03
CA ALA A 393 -16.48 -0.61 -52.47
C ALA A 393 -17.71 -0.94 -51.61
N GLU A 394 -18.81 -1.33 -52.25
CA GLU A 394 -20.02 -1.80 -51.58
C GLU A 394 -19.95 -3.32 -51.39
N LEU A 395 -20.25 -3.79 -50.18
CA LEU A 395 -20.32 -5.21 -49.82
C LEU A 395 -21.70 -5.51 -49.27
N PHE A 396 -22.19 -6.72 -49.51
CA PHE A 396 -23.40 -7.25 -48.89
C PHE A 396 -23.15 -8.66 -48.33
N LEU A 397 -23.93 -9.05 -47.32
CA LEU A 397 -23.96 -10.43 -46.82
C LEU A 397 -25.02 -11.20 -47.60
N ASP A 398 -24.58 -12.15 -48.42
CA ASP A 398 -25.45 -13.05 -49.16
C ASP A 398 -26.07 -14.09 -48.21
N LEU A 399 -27.32 -13.86 -47.83
CA LEU A 399 -27.99 -14.66 -46.78
C LEU A 399 -28.73 -15.87 -47.36
N ASP A 400 -29.12 -15.83 -48.64
CA ASP A 400 -29.85 -16.91 -49.30
C ASP A 400 -28.99 -17.71 -50.31
N PHE A 401 -27.71 -17.36 -50.43
CA PHE A 401 -26.68 -17.99 -51.25
C PHE A 401 -26.97 -17.92 -52.76
N ASP A 402 -27.68 -16.89 -53.22
CA ASP A 402 -28.00 -16.70 -54.64
C ASP A 402 -26.95 -15.89 -55.42
N GLY A 403 -26.03 -15.24 -54.72
CA GLY A 403 -24.93 -14.43 -55.27
C GLY A 403 -25.33 -13.05 -55.77
N GLU A 404 -26.57 -12.62 -55.55
CA GLU A 404 -27.12 -11.32 -55.93
C GLU A 404 -27.53 -10.53 -54.68
N LYS A 405 -27.54 -9.19 -54.78
CA LYS A 405 -27.90 -8.33 -53.65
C LYS A 405 -29.42 -8.28 -53.46
N GLY A 406 -29.92 -8.87 -52.39
CA GLY A 406 -31.30 -8.80 -51.92
C GLY A 406 -31.65 -7.49 -51.19
N ASP A 407 -32.94 -7.19 -51.05
CA ASP A 407 -33.43 -6.00 -50.32
C ASP A 407 -33.36 -6.17 -48.78
N ASP A 408 -33.31 -7.43 -48.31
CA ASP A 408 -33.22 -7.85 -46.92
C ASP A 408 -31.79 -8.17 -46.46
N GLU A 409 -30.83 -8.01 -47.36
CA GLU A 409 -29.43 -8.32 -47.09
C GLU A 409 -28.68 -7.11 -46.50
N PRO A 410 -27.90 -7.32 -45.42
CA PRO A 410 -27.05 -6.28 -44.86
C PRO A 410 -26.05 -5.76 -45.89
N VAL A 411 -25.84 -4.44 -45.93
CA VAL A 411 -24.92 -3.77 -46.85
C VAL A 411 -23.98 -2.86 -46.06
N THR A 412 -22.71 -2.78 -46.48
CA THR A 412 -21.73 -1.83 -45.97
C THR A 412 -20.85 -1.30 -47.10
N THR A 413 -20.04 -0.29 -46.81
CA THR A 413 -19.06 0.26 -47.76
C THR A 413 -17.70 0.42 -47.11
N THR A 414 -16.63 0.18 -47.86
CA THR A 414 -15.26 0.34 -47.37
C THR A 414 -14.88 1.81 -47.15
N ASP A 415 -14.09 2.10 -46.12
CA ASP A 415 -13.53 3.42 -45.83
C ASP A 415 -12.40 3.84 -46.80
N SER A 416 -11.67 4.93 -46.49
CA SER A 416 -10.52 5.40 -47.30
C SER A 416 -9.31 4.46 -47.31
N PHE A 417 -9.29 3.47 -46.43
CA PHE A 417 -8.22 2.49 -46.25
C PHE A 417 -8.68 1.08 -46.64
N GLY A 418 -9.85 0.93 -47.27
CA GLY A 418 -10.39 -0.35 -47.71
C GLY A 418 -11.02 -1.21 -46.61
N ASN A 419 -11.13 -0.69 -45.39
CA ASN A 419 -11.73 -1.45 -44.29
C ASN A 419 -13.25 -1.41 -44.40
N PHE A 420 -13.91 -2.53 -44.15
CA PHE A 420 -15.36 -2.61 -44.01
C PHE A 420 -15.76 -3.29 -42.71
N VAL A 421 -16.96 -2.99 -42.24
CA VAL A 421 -17.59 -3.67 -41.11
C VAL A 421 -19.09 -3.77 -41.36
N PHE A 422 -19.67 -4.96 -41.15
CA PHE A 422 -21.09 -5.16 -40.95
C PHE A 422 -21.38 -5.19 -39.46
N PHE A 423 -22.13 -4.23 -38.93
CA PHE A 423 -22.41 -4.15 -37.49
C PHE A 423 -23.65 -4.97 -37.11
N ASN A 424 -23.66 -5.54 -35.90
CA ASN A 424 -24.82 -6.19 -35.29
C ASN A 424 -25.47 -7.31 -36.12
N VAL A 425 -24.68 -8.10 -36.85
CA VAL A 425 -25.08 -9.30 -37.56
C VAL A 425 -25.67 -10.31 -36.55
N PRO A 426 -27.00 -10.57 -36.57
CA PRO A 426 -27.63 -11.46 -35.60
C PRO A 426 -27.04 -12.88 -35.64
N PRO A 427 -26.84 -13.54 -34.48
CA PRO A 427 -26.36 -14.93 -34.43
C PRO A 427 -27.23 -15.93 -35.20
N SER A 428 -28.52 -15.61 -35.38
CA SER A 428 -29.48 -16.42 -36.14
C SER A 428 -29.26 -16.40 -37.66
N LEU A 429 -28.31 -15.62 -38.18
CA LEU A 429 -27.96 -15.59 -39.60
C LEU A 429 -26.89 -16.64 -39.99
N VAL A 430 -26.32 -17.37 -39.02
CA VAL A 430 -25.16 -18.26 -39.24
C VAL A 430 -25.49 -19.75 -39.14
N ASP A 431 -26.77 -20.14 -39.06
CA ASP A 431 -27.17 -21.56 -39.03
C ASP A 431 -28.17 -21.89 -40.17
N PRO A 432 -27.79 -22.69 -41.18
CA PRO A 432 -28.70 -23.16 -42.22
C PRO A 432 -29.69 -24.25 -41.76
#